data_AF-A0ABD5F1Y5-F1
#
_entry.id   AF-A0ABD5F1Y5-F1
#
_cell.length_a   1.000
_cell.length_b   1.000
_cell.length_c   1.000
_cell.angle_alpha   90.00
_cell.angle_beta   90.00
_cell.angle_gamma   90.00
#
_symmetry.space_group_name_H-M   'P 1'
#
loop_
_entity.id
_entity.type
_entity.pdbx_description
1 polymer ?
#
loop_
_entity_poly.entity_id
_entity_poly.type
_entity_poly.pdbx_seq_one_letter_code
_entity_poly.pdbx_strand_id
1 'polypeptide(L)'
;APMHGVLAANPDWRVIDKSENVLRADLDWGTHPKLLATFPFPHRLTMAVTLADRTLTVSTTVAATSEQSVPLCYGYHPYVTIPGVPREDWQLHTPAMRHLLVDDRGLPTGESPDWPGGTRRLGTTELDDGFDAVDEGAAFWLSGGSHRV
;
A
#
# COMPACT_ATOMS: atom_id res chain seq x y z
N ALA A 1 19.48 -2.09 5.53
CA ALA A 1 18.48 -3.15 5.80
C ALA A 1 17.66 -3.35 4.53
N PRO A 2 17.02 -4.52 4.31
CA PRO A 2 16.07 -4.66 3.20
C PRO A 2 14.94 -3.64 3.34
N MET A 3 14.49 -3.08 2.23
CA MET A 3 13.41 -2.08 2.16
C MET A 3 12.51 -2.46 0.98
N HIS A 4 11.19 -2.45 1.19
CA HIS A 4 10.16 -2.76 0.18
C HIS A 4 10.13 -4.18 -0.41
N GLY A 5 10.89 -5.14 0.13
CA GLY A 5 10.87 -6.53 -0.33
C GLY A 5 11.49 -6.73 -1.72
N VAL A 6 11.06 -7.77 -2.44
CA VAL A 6 11.67 -8.19 -3.73
C VAL A 6 10.68 -8.30 -4.89
N LEU A 7 9.47 -7.75 -4.72
CA LEU A 7 8.39 -7.85 -5.73
C LEU A 7 8.24 -6.61 -6.62
N ALA A 8 9.01 -5.55 -6.37
CA ALA A 8 8.97 -4.34 -7.19
C ALA A 8 9.29 -4.69 -8.66
N ALA A 9 8.33 -4.40 -9.55
CA ALA A 9 8.40 -4.71 -10.98
C ALA A 9 8.70 -6.18 -11.31
N ASN A 10 8.29 -7.12 -10.45
CA ASN A 10 8.47 -8.55 -10.72
C ASN A 10 7.71 -8.96 -12.00
N PRO A 11 8.38 -9.54 -13.02
CA PRO A 11 7.77 -9.88 -14.30
C PRO A 11 7.03 -11.22 -14.29
N ASP A 12 7.16 -12.01 -13.23
CA ASP A 12 6.66 -13.39 -13.16
C ASP A 12 5.16 -13.47 -12.79
N TRP A 13 4.51 -12.32 -12.57
CA TRP A 13 3.05 -12.26 -12.43
C TRP A 13 2.36 -12.76 -13.70
N ARG A 14 1.46 -13.71 -13.53
CA ARG A 14 0.65 -14.26 -14.62
C ARG A 14 -0.77 -13.74 -14.52
N VAL A 15 -1.28 -13.19 -15.62
CA VAL A 15 -2.71 -12.86 -15.74
C VAL A 15 -3.51 -14.16 -15.85
N ILE A 16 -4.47 -14.35 -14.96
CA ILE A 16 -5.34 -15.54 -14.91
C ILE A 16 -6.78 -15.24 -15.28
N ASP A 17 -7.21 -13.98 -15.20
CA ASP A 17 -8.51 -13.52 -15.66
C ASP A 17 -8.43 -12.05 -16.07
N LYS A 18 -9.18 -11.69 -17.12
CA LYS A 18 -9.25 -10.33 -17.62
C LYS A 18 -10.60 -10.10 -18.31
N SER A 19 -11.34 -9.12 -17.81
CA SER A 19 -12.53 -8.58 -18.44
C SER A 19 -12.31 -7.10 -18.81
N GLU A 20 -13.39 -6.39 -19.14
CA GLU A 20 -13.37 -4.95 -19.40
C GLU A 20 -12.91 -4.15 -18.17
N ASN A 21 -13.33 -4.56 -16.97
CA ASN A 21 -13.14 -3.79 -15.75
C ASN A 21 -12.53 -4.59 -14.58
N VAL A 22 -12.17 -5.85 -14.80
CA VAL A 22 -11.51 -6.71 -13.82
C VAL A 22 -10.21 -7.27 -14.42
N LEU A 23 -9.15 -7.25 -13.63
CA LEU A 23 -7.91 -7.97 -13.89
C LEU A 23 -7.59 -8.85 -12.68
N ARG A 24 -7.28 -10.13 -12.89
CA ARG A 24 -6.71 -11.00 -11.85
C ARG A 24 -5.38 -11.54 -12.31
N ALA A 25 -4.38 -11.44 -11.45
CA ALA A 25 -3.06 -12.02 -11.68
C ALA A 25 -2.62 -12.84 -10.47
N ASP A 26 -1.83 -13.87 -10.70
CA ASP A 26 -1.20 -14.66 -9.64
C ASP A 26 0.33 -14.74 -9.78
N LEU A 27 0.98 -14.92 -8.64
CA LEU A 27 2.40 -15.26 -8.55
C LEU A 27 2.52 -16.43 -7.57
N ASP A 28 2.98 -17.58 -8.08
CA ASP A 28 3.30 -18.73 -7.26
C ASP A 28 4.73 -18.60 -6.74
N TRP A 29 4.89 -18.18 -5.48
CA TRP A 29 6.21 -17.99 -4.87
C TRP A 29 7.01 -19.28 -4.84
N GLY A 30 6.34 -20.41 -4.60
CA GLY A 30 6.95 -21.73 -4.42
C GLY A 30 7.61 -22.28 -5.69
N THR A 31 7.19 -21.82 -6.88
CA THR A 31 7.78 -22.27 -8.15
C THR A 31 9.05 -21.53 -8.52
N HIS A 32 9.48 -20.53 -7.74
CA HIS A 32 10.62 -19.67 -8.05
C HIS A 32 11.75 -19.87 -7.01
N PRO A 33 12.78 -20.68 -7.30
CA PRO A 33 13.84 -20.99 -6.33
C PRO A 33 14.55 -19.76 -5.75
N LYS A 34 14.74 -18.69 -6.54
CA LYS A 34 15.35 -17.43 -6.07
C LYS A 34 14.48 -16.67 -5.06
N LEU A 35 13.16 -16.71 -5.24
CA LEU A 35 12.21 -16.12 -4.30
C LEU A 35 12.19 -16.92 -3.00
N LEU A 36 12.12 -18.26 -3.08
CA LEU A 36 12.20 -19.14 -1.91
C LEU A 36 13.51 -18.98 -1.12
N ALA A 37 14.64 -18.75 -1.79
CA ALA A 37 15.91 -18.47 -1.12
C ALA A 37 15.89 -17.18 -0.30
N THR A 38 15.05 -16.21 -0.66
CA THR A 38 14.90 -14.92 0.04
C THR A 38 13.87 -15.00 1.16
N PHE A 39 12.76 -15.71 0.92
CA PHE A 39 11.67 -15.90 1.89
C PHE A 39 11.17 -17.35 1.78
N PRO A 40 11.61 -18.27 2.66
CA PRO A 40 11.41 -19.71 2.51
C PRO A 40 10.05 -20.17 3.03
N PHE A 41 8.99 -19.52 2.56
CA PHE A 41 7.59 -19.82 2.87
C PHE A 41 6.84 -20.00 1.55
N PRO A 42 6.55 -21.23 1.10
CA PRO A 42 5.78 -21.46 -0.11
C PRO A 42 4.38 -20.86 0.00
N HIS A 43 4.04 -19.94 -0.89
CA HIS A 43 2.73 -19.30 -0.93
C HIS A 43 2.36 -18.87 -2.34
N ARG A 44 1.08 -18.58 -2.55
CA ARG A 44 0.58 -17.94 -3.77
C ARG A 44 0.03 -16.57 -3.43
N LEU A 45 0.45 -15.58 -4.21
CA LEU A 45 -0.14 -14.25 -4.24
C LEU A 45 -1.20 -14.22 -5.34
N THR A 46 -2.33 -13.60 -5.07
CA THR A 46 -3.34 -13.29 -6.08
C THR A 46 -3.76 -11.84 -5.89
N MET A 47 -3.68 -11.06 -6.96
CA MET A 47 -4.14 -9.67 -6.98
C MET A 47 -5.34 -9.57 -7.91
N ALA A 48 -6.47 -9.12 -7.37
CA ALA A 48 -7.66 -8.78 -8.13
C ALA A 48 -7.83 -7.26 -8.13
N VAL A 49 -7.86 -6.67 -9.33
CA VAL A 49 -8.05 -5.24 -9.56
C VAL A 49 -9.40 -5.05 -10.25
N THR A 50 -10.29 -4.28 -9.64
CA THR A 50 -11.63 -3.99 -10.20
C THR A 50 -11.82 -2.48 -10.33
N LEU A 51 -12.33 -2.04 -11.48
CA LEU A 51 -12.74 -0.66 -11.72
C LEU A 51 -14.27 -0.59 -11.80
N ALA A 52 -14.89 0.13 -10.87
CA ALA A 52 -16.34 0.37 -10.86
C ALA A 52 -16.63 1.71 -10.18
N ASP A 53 -17.62 2.47 -10.65
CA ASP A 53 -18.07 3.72 -10.01
C ASP A 53 -16.94 4.70 -9.64
N ARG A 54 -15.96 4.85 -10.55
CA ARG A 54 -14.75 5.67 -10.36
C ARG A 54 -13.83 5.23 -9.20
N THR A 55 -13.98 4.00 -8.74
CA THR A 55 -13.18 3.38 -7.68
C THR A 55 -12.33 2.27 -8.25
N LEU A 56 -11.03 2.29 -7.95
CA LEU A 56 -10.11 1.19 -8.23
C LEU A 56 -9.95 0.37 -6.94
N THR A 57 -10.57 -0.80 -6.88
CA THR A 57 -10.42 -1.73 -5.75
C THR A 57 -9.30 -2.72 -6.06
N VAL A 58 -8.31 -2.80 -5.18
CA VAL A 58 -7.22 -3.78 -5.26
C VAL A 58 -7.32 -4.73 -4.07
N SER A 59 -7.60 -5.99 -4.33
CA SER A 59 -7.61 -7.05 -3.32
C SER A 59 -6.41 -7.95 -3.52
N THR A 60 -5.58 -8.09 -2.49
CA THR A 60 -4.47 -9.05 -2.46
C THR A 60 -4.80 -10.18 -1.52
N THR A 61 -4.69 -11.40 -2.02
CA THR A 61 -4.81 -12.64 -1.25
C THR A 61 -3.44 -13.30 -1.17
N VAL A 62 -3.06 -13.71 0.03
CA VAL A 62 -1.86 -14.51 0.28
C VAL A 62 -2.30 -15.85 0.85
N ALA A 63 -2.02 -16.93 0.13
CA ALA A 63 -2.39 -18.28 0.54
C ALA A 63 -1.15 -19.15 0.70
N ALA A 64 -0.97 -19.75 1.88
CA ALA A 64 0.05 -20.79 2.07
C ALA A 64 -0.21 -21.96 1.12
N THR A 65 0.84 -22.51 0.52
CA THR A 65 0.74 -23.68 -0.38
C THR A 65 1.37 -24.94 0.23
N SER A 66 1.63 -24.89 1.54
CA SER A 66 2.09 -25.99 2.36
C SER A 66 1.49 -25.86 3.76
N GLU A 67 1.75 -26.82 4.65
CA GLU A 67 1.35 -26.77 6.06
C GLU A 67 2.10 -25.69 6.87
N GLN A 68 3.12 -25.05 6.29
CA GLN A 68 3.89 -24.01 6.96
C GLN A 68 3.11 -22.69 6.95
N SER A 69 2.92 -22.09 8.13
CA SER A 69 2.35 -20.75 8.25
C SER A 69 3.24 -19.70 7.58
N VAL A 70 2.65 -18.76 6.86
CA VAL A 70 3.34 -17.71 6.11
C VAL A 70 3.27 -16.40 6.90
N PRO A 71 4.40 -15.82 7.38
CA PRO A 71 4.41 -14.48 7.96
C PRO A 71 3.97 -13.44 6.93
N LEU A 72 3.12 -12.49 7.34
CA LEU A 72 2.52 -11.52 6.43
C LEU A 72 2.77 -10.08 6.89
N CYS A 73 3.42 -9.30 6.03
CA CYS A 73 3.49 -7.85 6.09
C CYS A 73 3.61 -7.36 4.64
N TYR A 74 2.63 -6.60 4.15
CA TYR A 74 2.61 -6.08 2.79
C TYR A 74 1.88 -4.74 2.73
N GLY A 75 2.12 -4.00 1.66
CA GLY A 75 1.46 -2.73 1.39
C GLY A 75 1.66 -2.31 -0.06
N TYR A 76 1.10 -1.16 -0.40
CA TYR A 76 1.25 -0.54 -1.72
C TYR A 76 1.97 0.81 -1.58
N HIS A 77 2.64 1.23 -2.64
CA HIS A 77 3.33 2.52 -2.69
C HIS A 77 2.77 3.39 -3.83
N PRO A 78 1.48 3.78 -3.78
CA PRO A 78 0.85 4.52 -4.86
C PRO A 78 1.46 5.92 -5.00
N TYR A 79 1.81 6.28 -6.22
CA TYR A 79 2.19 7.64 -6.58
C TYR A 79 1.02 8.30 -7.29
N VAL A 80 0.44 9.33 -6.67
CA VAL A 80 -0.70 10.06 -7.20
C VAL A 80 -0.29 11.46 -7.63
N THR A 81 -0.98 11.98 -8.64
CA THR A 81 -0.79 13.35 -9.12
C THR A 81 -2.14 14.00 -9.36
N ILE A 82 -2.25 15.29 -9.01
CA ILE A 82 -3.41 16.12 -9.34
C ILE A 82 -2.97 17.08 -10.45
N PRO A 83 -3.48 16.93 -11.68
CA PRO A 83 -3.02 17.72 -12.81
C PRO A 83 -3.48 19.18 -12.67
N GLY A 84 -2.63 20.11 -13.12
CA GLY A 84 -2.97 21.53 -13.21
C GLY A 84 -3.02 22.29 -11.89
N VAL A 85 -2.69 21.65 -10.76
CA VAL A 85 -2.65 22.28 -9.43
C VAL A 85 -1.29 22.03 -8.79
N PRO A 86 -0.53 23.07 -8.41
CA PRO A 86 0.72 22.93 -7.69
C PRO A 86 0.56 22.09 -6.41
N ARG A 87 1.53 21.23 -6.09
CA ARG A 87 1.49 20.35 -4.90
C ARG A 87 1.23 21.11 -3.60
N GLU A 88 1.84 22.27 -3.45
CA GLU A 88 1.68 23.14 -2.29
C GLU A 88 0.22 23.60 -2.06
N ASP A 89 -0.59 23.62 -3.12
CA ASP A 89 -2.00 23.99 -3.08
C ASP A 89 -2.94 22.81 -2.83
N TRP A 90 -2.41 21.58 -2.76
CA TRP A 90 -3.23 20.42 -2.46
C TRP A 90 -3.75 20.49 -1.03
N GLN A 91 -4.96 19.98 -0.82
CA GLN A 91 -5.50 19.71 0.51
C GLN A 91 -5.26 18.25 0.85
N LEU A 92 -4.61 18.00 1.98
CA LEU A 92 -4.45 16.69 2.57
C LEU A 92 -5.50 16.50 3.65
N HIS A 93 -6.21 15.37 3.58
CA HIS A 93 -7.03 14.88 4.67
C HIS A 93 -6.51 13.56 5.19
N THR A 94 -6.45 13.46 6.51
CA THR A 94 -6.11 12.24 7.23
C THR A 94 -7.19 11.97 8.27
N PRO A 95 -7.53 10.70 8.54
CA PRO A 95 -8.37 10.37 9.67
C PRO A 95 -7.60 10.58 10.99
N ALA A 96 -8.31 10.52 12.12
CA ALA A 96 -7.64 10.35 13.40
C ALA A 96 -6.96 8.97 13.44
N MET A 97 -5.73 8.93 13.91
CA MET A 97 -4.86 7.75 13.89
C MET A 97 -3.88 7.83 15.06
N ARG A 98 -2.96 6.88 15.15
CA ARG A 98 -1.80 6.96 16.02
C ARG A 98 -0.53 7.03 15.18
N HIS A 99 0.32 8.01 15.46
CA HIS A 99 1.58 8.24 14.75
C HIS A 99 2.68 7.38 15.38
N LEU A 100 3.39 6.59 14.58
CA LEU A 100 4.49 5.73 15.00
C LEU A 100 5.83 6.48 14.79
N LEU A 101 6.44 6.98 15.87
CA LEU A 101 7.71 7.69 15.77
C LEU A 101 8.85 6.74 15.41
N VAL A 102 9.81 7.25 14.64
CA VAL A 102 10.98 6.50 14.18
C VAL A 102 12.29 7.16 14.61
N ASP A 103 13.34 6.35 14.75
CA ASP A 103 14.72 6.84 14.92
C ASP A 103 15.31 7.35 13.58
N ASP A 104 16.54 7.88 13.61
CA ASP A 104 17.23 8.40 12.43
C ASP A 104 17.49 7.34 11.32
N ARG A 105 17.19 6.07 11.58
CA ARG A 105 17.27 4.96 10.61
C ARG A 105 15.91 4.59 10.03
N GLY A 106 14.85 5.30 10.41
CA GLY A 106 13.48 5.00 10.01
C GLY A 106 12.90 3.77 10.73
N LEU A 107 13.43 3.40 11.91
CA LEU A 107 12.93 2.26 12.68
C LEU A 107 12.04 2.74 13.84
N PRO A 108 10.89 2.09 14.10
CA PRO A 108 9.99 2.51 15.19
C PRO A 108 10.68 2.55 16.56
N THR A 109 10.50 3.64 17.29
CA THR A 109 11.04 3.80 18.66
C THR A 109 10.16 3.15 19.73
N GLY A 110 8.90 2.87 19.38
CA GLY A 110 7.84 2.43 20.30
C GLY A 110 7.00 3.57 20.86
N GLU A 111 7.42 4.83 20.67
CA GLU A 111 6.61 6.00 21.01
C GLU A 111 5.53 6.21 19.97
N SER A 112 4.31 6.50 20.43
CA SER A 112 3.15 6.53 19.55
C SER A 112 2.08 7.55 19.97
N PRO A 113 2.30 8.86 19.74
CA PRO A 113 1.33 9.89 20.08
C PRO A 113 0.09 9.85 19.18
N ASP A 114 -1.02 10.39 19.69
CA ASP A 114 -2.25 10.54 18.92
C ASP A 114 -2.07 11.53 17.76
N TRP A 115 -2.61 11.17 16.60
CA TRP A 115 -2.74 12.05 15.44
C TRP A 115 -4.21 12.45 15.30
N PRO A 116 -4.57 13.74 15.50
CA PRO A 116 -5.98 14.16 15.52
C PRO A 116 -6.65 14.10 14.13
N GLY A 117 -5.88 13.93 13.06
CA GLY A 117 -6.40 13.94 11.70
C GLY A 117 -6.85 15.34 11.26
N GLY A 118 -7.73 15.37 10.27
CA GLY A 118 -8.32 16.59 9.71
C GLY A 118 -7.76 16.97 8.35
N THR A 119 -8.27 18.09 7.84
CA THR A 119 -7.92 18.63 6.52
C THR A 119 -7.03 19.85 6.66
N ARG A 120 -5.93 19.88 5.91
CA ARG A 120 -5.02 21.03 5.85
C ARG A 120 -4.42 21.19 4.47
N ARG A 121 -4.02 22.43 4.14
CA ARG A 121 -3.20 22.68 2.95
C ARG A 121 -1.87 21.96 3.13
N LEU A 122 -1.44 21.25 2.09
CA LEU A 122 -0.21 20.48 2.11
C LEU A 122 1.00 21.42 2.19
N GLY A 123 1.03 22.50 1.40
CA GLY A 123 2.08 23.51 1.46
C GLY A 123 3.47 22.89 1.29
N THR A 124 4.38 23.21 2.22
CA THR A 124 5.72 22.62 2.30
C THR A 124 5.79 21.42 3.24
N THR A 125 4.65 20.85 3.65
CA THR A 125 4.63 19.70 4.56
C THR A 125 5.18 18.47 3.86
N GLU A 126 6.19 17.87 4.47
CA GLU A 126 6.71 16.55 4.14
C GLU A 126 6.19 15.55 5.17
N LEU A 127 5.81 14.37 4.71
CA LEU A 127 5.38 13.26 5.56
C LEU A 127 6.13 12.02 5.11
N ASP A 128 6.87 11.44 6.03
CA ASP A 128 7.56 10.15 5.91
C ASP A 128 7.32 9.38 7.21
N ASP A 129 6.04 9.26 7.55
CA ASP A 129 5.56 8.86 8.87
C ASP A 129 4.82 7.52 8.79
N GLY A 130 4.95 6.73 9.85
CA GLY A 130 4.15 5.52 10.04
C GLY A 130 2.88 5.82 10.84
N PHE A 131 1.74 5.27 10.44
CA PHE A 131 0.48 5.40 11.20
C PHE A 131 -0.18 4.04 11.40
N ASP A 132 -0.81 3.86 12.55
CA ASP A 132 -1.72 2.74 12.83
C ASP A 132 -2.99 3.22 13.55
N ALA A 133 -3.78 2.29 14.11
CA ALA A 133 -5.09 2.57 14.70
C ALA A 133 -6.04 3.29 13.71
N VAL A 134 -6.02 2.84 12.45
CA VAL A 134 -6.91 3.34 11.39
C VAL A 134 -8.24 2.61 11.49
N ASP A 135 -9.31 3.35 11.76
CA ASP A 135 -10.65 2.79 11.85
C ASP A 135 -11.13 2.21 10.51
N GLU A 136 -11.98 1.18 10.57
CA GLU A 136 -12.60 0.62 9.38
C GLU A 136 -13.43 1.69 8.64
N GLY A 137 -13.20 1.82 7.33
CA GLY A 137 -13.85 2.84 6.51
C GLY A 137 -13.26 4.24 6.62
N ALA A 138 -12.20 4.44 7.42
CA ALA A 138 -11.49 5.71 7.45
C ALA A 138 -10.89 6.06 6.08
N ALA A 139 -10.84 7.35 5.77
CA ALA A 139 -10.42 7.84 4.46
C ALA A 139 -9.19 8.75 4.58
N PHE A 140 -8.20 8.48 3.75
CA PHE A 140 -7.13 9.40 3.38
C PHE A 140 -7.43 9.92 1.98
N TRP A 141 -7.25 11.22 1.75
CA TRP A 141 -7.37 11.76 0.40
C TRP A 141 -6.54 13.02 0.19
N LEU A 142 -6.20 13.25 -1.07
CA LEU A 142 -5.63 14.49 -1.57
C LEU A 142 -6.63 15.15 -2.52
N SER A 143 -6.75 16.48 -2.47
CA SER A 143 -7.60 17.20 -3.42
C SER A 143 -6.97 18.51 -3.90
N GLY A 144 -7.38 18.95 -5.08
CA GLY A 144 -6.93 20.17 -5.73
C GLY A 144 -7.77 20.46 -6.97
N GLY A 145 -8.21 21.71 -7.14
CA GLY A 145 -9.14 22.06 -8.21
C GLY A 145 -10.44 21.26 -8.10
N SER A 146 -10.80 20.53 -9.15
CA SER A 146 -11.98 19.65 -9.20
C SER A 146 -11.65 18.17 -8.94
N HIS A 147 -10.39 17.85 -8.65
CA HIS A 147 -9.93 16.47 -8.44
C HIS A 147 -9.81 16.14 -6.96
N ARG A 148 -10.20 14.91 -6.62
CA ARG A 148 -9.90 14.25 -5.35
C ARG A 148 -9.47 12.82 -5.65
N VAL A 149 -8.39 12.39 -5.00
CA VAL A 149 -7.87 11.02 -5.04
C VAL A 149 -7.79 10.48 -3.62
#